data_AF-A0A2N7B6Z0-F1
#
_entry.id   AF-A0A2N7B6Z0-F1
#
_cell.length_a   1.000
_cell.length_b   1.000
_cell.length_c   1.000
_cell.angle_alpha   90.00
_cell.angle_beta   90.00
_cell.angle_gamma   90.00
#
_symmetry.space_group_name_H-M   'P 1'
#
loop_
_entity.id
_entity.type
_entity.pdbx_description
1 polymer ?
#
loop_
_entity_poly.entity_id
_entity_poly.type
_entity_poly.pdbx_seq_one_letter_code
_entity_poly.pdbx_strand_id
1 'polypeptide(L)' 'SRDLKDGVRNSQTGGYATLATAGVEAYFGRFVAGANVQQPLVQELSGGDSRAKQRLQLHVTVLL' A
#
# COMPACT_ATOMS: atom_id res chain seq x y z
N SER A 1 1.76 23.02 -28.05
CA SER A 1 1.67 21.61 -27.64
C SER A 1 1.96 21.48 -26.16
N ARG A 2 0.92 21.15 -25.39
CA ARG A 2 0.92 20.62 -24.01
C ARG A 2 1.12 21.65 -22.89
N ASP A 3 0.01 22.31 -22.64
CA ASP A 3 -0.45 22.94 -21.41
C ASP A 3 -0.16 22.06 -20.18
N LEU A 4 0.67 22.58 -19.26
CA LEU A 4 0.70 22.13 -17.87
C LEU A 4 -0.55 22.73 -17.19
N LYS A 5 -1.63 21.96 -17.14
CA LYS A 5 -2.82 22.32 -16.36
C LYS A 5 -2.93 21.37 -15.16
N ASP A 6 -3.02 22.00 -13.99
CA ASP A 6 -3.25 21.41 -12.67
C ASP A 6 -2.13 20.51 -12.13
N GLY A 7 -1.26 21.12 -11.30
CA GLY A 7 -0.19 20.52 -10.51
C GLY A 7 -0.63 19.47 -9.47
N VAL A 8 -1.63 18.67 -9.79
CA VAL A 8 -1.86 17.36 -9.17
C VAL A 8 -1.13 16.37 -10.04
N ARG A 9 0.03 15.92 -9.57
CA ARG A 9 0.76 14.80 -10.15
C ARG A 9 -0.14 13.57 -10.04
N ASN A 10 -1.02 13.37 -11.02
CA ASN A 10 -1.82 12.16 -11.15
C ASN A 10 -0.83 11.04 -11.46
N SER A 11 -0.27 10.45 -10.41
CA SER A 11 0.52 9.23 -10.46
C SER A 11 -0.40 8.03 -10.71
N GLN A 12 -1.34 8.15 -11.64
CA GLN A 12 -1.81 7.01 -12.43
C GLN A 12 -0.74 6.75 -13.49
N THR A 13 0.46 6.44 -13.02
CA THR A 13 1.49 5.81 -13.83
C THR A 13 0.94 4.43 -14.16
N GLY A 14 0.78 4.14 -15.45
CA GLY A 14 0.39 2.82 -15.97
C GLY A 14 1.47 1.77 -15.73
N GLY A 15 1.89 1.64 -14.48
CA GLY A 15 2.86 0.66 -13.98
C GLY A 15 2.14 -0.40 -13.18
N TYR A 16 2.64 -1.64 -13.24
CA TYR A 16 2.11 -2.72 -12.43
C TYR A 16 2.94 -2.87 -11.16
N ALA A 17 2.25 -2.99 -10.03
CA ALA A 17 2.87 -3.22 -8.73
C ALA A 17 2.29 -4.50 -8.14
N THR A 18 3.12 -5.53 -8.04
CA THR A 18 2.79 -6.77 -7.36
C THR A 18 3.23 -6.66 -5.91
N LEU A 19 2.26 -6.58 -5.01
CA LEU A 19 2.47 -6.50 -3.57
C LEU A 19 2.06 -7.82 -2.93
N ALA A 20 2.97 -8.46 -2.21
CA ALA A 20 2.62 -9.51 -1.27
C ALA A 20 2.14 -8.86 0.04
N THR A 21 0.95 -9.22 0.49
CA THR A 21 0.46 -8.81 1.81
C THR A 21 0.27 -10.06 2.65
N ALA A 22 0.86 -10.07 3.84
CA ALA A 22 0.65 -11.09 4.85
C ALA A 22 0.21 -10.40 6.14
N GLY A 23 -0.70 -11.02 6.87
CA GLY A 23 -1.18 -10.46 8.11
C GLY A 23 -1.63 -11.52 9.08
N VAL A 24 -1.66 -11.15 10.35
CA VAL A 24 -2.23 -11.93 11.43
C VAL A 24 -3.27 -11.09 12.12
N GLU A 25 -4.41 -11.70 12.42
CA GLU A 25 -5.51 -11.08 13.15
C GLU A 25 -5.83 -11.95 14.36
N ALA A 26 -5.92 -11.30 15.51
CA ALA A 26 -6.29 -11.91 16.77
C ALA A 26 -7.65 -11.37 17.21
N TYR A 27 -8.60 -12.27 17.39
CA TYR A 27 -9.97 -11.95 17.79
C TYR A 27 -10.15 -12.26 19.28
N PHE A 28 -10.43 -11.23 20.07
CA PHE A 28 -10.73 -11.32 21.49
C PHE A 28 -12.08 -10.68 21.79
N GLY A 29 -13.15 -11.44 21.51
CA GLY A 29 -14.52 -11.01 21.72
C GLY A 29 -14.86 -9.76 20.88
N ARG A 30 -14.90 -8.61 21.54
CA ARG A 30 -15.21 -7.30 20.92
C ARG A 30 -13.99 -6.61 20.31
N PHE A 31 -12.80 -7.10 20.65
CA PHE A 31 -11.55 -6.47 20.26
C PHE A 31 -10.90 -7.34 19.19
N VAL A 32 -10.49 -6.70 18.10
CA VAL A 32 -9.68 -7.32 17.05
C VAL A 32 -8.37 -6.56 17.00
N ALA A 33 -7.26 -7.25 17.16
CA ALA A 33 -5.94 -6.68 16.98
C ALA A 33 -5.28 -7.38 15.79
N GLY A 34 -4.78 -6.60 14.84
CA GLY A 34 -4.18 -7.13 13.63
C GLY A 34 -2.86 -6.45 13.30
N ALA A 35 -1.98 -7.23 12.69
CA ALA A 35 -0.72 -6.76 12.13
C ALA A 35 -0.65 -7.21 10.68
N ASN A 36 -0.34 -6.29 9.77
CA ASN A 36 -0.14 -6.58 8.36
C ASN A 36 1.22 -6.08 7.89
N VAL A 37 1.94 -6.96 7.20
CA VAL A 37 3.16 -6.65 6.48
C VAL A 37 2.84 -6.68 4.99
N GLN A 38 3.17 -5.59 4.32
CA GLN A 38 3.07 -5.49 2.88
C GLN A 38 4.47 -5.33 2.30
N GLN A 39 4.86 -6.30 1.47
CA GLN A 39 6.14 -6.33 0.80
C GLN A 39 5.92 -6.21 -0.73
N PRO A 40 6.52 -5.23 -1.38
CA PRO A 40 6.53 -5.14 -2.84
C PRO A 40 7.47 -6.20 -3.41
N LEU A 41 6.93 -7.06 -4.28
CA LEU A 41 7.70 -8.10 -4.97
C LEU A 41 8.24 -7.58 -6.31
N VAL A 42 7.39 -6.89 -7.07
CA VAL A 42 7.74 -6.30 -8.36
C VAL A 42 7.01 -4.97 -8.46
N GLN A 43 7.70 -3.89 -8.79
CA GLN A 43 7.09 -2.59 -8.95
C GLN A 43 7.74 -1.87 -10.13
N GLU A 44 7.07 -1.89 -11.29
CA GLU A 44 7.55 -1.20 -12.48
C GLU A 44 6.79 0.10 -12.64
N LEU A 45 7.26 1.17 -11.99
CA LEU A 45 6.84 2.52 -12.35
C LEU A 45 7.67 2.95 -13.53
N SER A 46 7.00 3.11 -14.67
CA SER A 46 7.54 3.71 -15.89
C SER A 46 8.30 5.00 -15.54
N GLY A 47 9.63 4.93 -15.45
CA GLY A 47 10.46 6.08 -15.08
C GLY A 47 11.48 5.91 -13.94
N GLY A 48 11.75 4.70 -13.44
CA GLY A 48 12.97 4.40 -12.70
C GLY A 48 12.79 4.18 -11.19
N ASP A 49 13.26 3.01 -10.75
CA ASP A 49 13.58 2.58 -9.39
C ASP A 49 12.76 3.24 -8.25
N SER A 50 11.44 3.01 -8.25
CA SER A 50 10.68 3.11 -7.01
C SER A 50 10.82 1.79 -6.28
N ARG A 51 11.81 1.69 -5.39
CA ARG A 51 11.85 0.63 -4.39
C ARG A 51 10.76 0.92 -3.37
N ALA A 52 9.54 0.43 -3.57
CA ALA A 52 8.54 0.51 -2.51
C ALA A 52 9.15 -0.11 -1.23
N LYS A 53 8.99 0.62 -0.14
CA LYS A 53 9.47 0.16 1.16
C LYS A 53 8.48 -0.84 1.72
N GLN A 54 9.00 -1.85 2.41
CA GLN A 54 8.20 -2.73 3.23
C GLN A 54 7.37 -1.88 4.20
N ARG A 55 6.05 -2.12 4.22
CA ARG A 55 5.13 -1.39 5.07
C ARG A 55 4.58 -2.35 6.12
N LEU A 56 4.91 -2.09 7.38
CA LEU A 56 4.25 -2.70 8.53
C LEU A 56 3.10 -1.79 8.96
N GLN A 57 1.92 -2.36 9.16
CA GLN A 57 0.82 -1.66 9.81
C GLN A 57 0.30 -2.51 10.96
N LEU A 58 -0.14 -1.82 12.01
CA LEU A 58 -0.73 -2.38 13.20
C LEU A 58 -2.07 -1.69 13.36
N HIS A 59 -3.13 -2.45 13.62
CA HIS A 59 -4.46 -1.90 13.83
C HIS A 59 -5.16 -2.60 14.99
N VAL A 60 -6.02 -1.85 15.67
CA VAL A 60 -6.90 -2.36 16.72
C VAL A 60 -8.30 -1.85 16.40
N THR A 61 -9.24 -2.77 16.30
CA THR A 61 -10.63 -2.51 15.99
C THR A 61 -11.50 -2.95 17.16
N VAL A 62 -12.52 -2.15 17.47
CA VAL A 62 -13.57 -2.51 18.43
C VAL A 62 -14.83 -2.77 17.62
N LEU A 63 -15.33 -4.00 17.68
CA LEU A 63 -16.61 -4.40 17.13
C LEU A 63 -17.71 -3.85 18.06
N LEU A 64 -18.48 -2.90 17.53
CA LEU A 64 -19.62 -2.24 18.19
C LEU A 64 -20.89 -3.07 18.05
#